data_AF-A0A2E9YHH9-F1
#
_entry.id   AF-A0A2E9YHH9-F1
#
_cell.length_a   1.000
_cell.length_b   1.000
_cell.length_c   1.000
_cell.angle_alpha   90.00
_cell.angle_beta   90.00
_cell.angle_gamma   90.00
#
_symmetry.space_group_name_H-M   'P 1'
#
loop_
_entity.id
_entity.type
_entity.pdbx_description
1 polymer ?
#
loop_
_entity_poly.entity_id
_entity_poly.type
_entity_poly.pdbx_seq_one_letter_code
_entity_poly.pdbx_strand_id
1 'polypeptide(L)'
;MQRRRKRKAEPKNVFGSGSQPKTPKKESMRSSERPAKSKIKPLPPTIPGSKPKPFVAPGPLQLEPEVDDIAETNVLVDQTPISEDSPSAAILEQQLLGDPQRSQLGLSKPVPAAPEPEVIERTRTTSERAKELIESSRARASARVDPPRKPKSPAENDTPKPQIKPRRKFRSRVRSFQPAARARRLDRSRHMEYKYEMRLKLSDMGIAEEHRSNILATIWARGERKTSNESKEFLNEKLQEGIINDEQSKKLGKIIDEYTVRR
;
A
#
# COMPACT_ATOMS: atom_id res chain seq x y z
N MET A 1 30.38 34.29 -5.77
CA MET A 1 31.40 33.27 -6.12
C MET A 1 30.74 31.97 -6.59
N GLN A 2 30.80 31.64 -7.88
CA GLN A 2 30.31 30.35 -8.35
C GLN A 2 31.30 29.24 -7.99
N ARG A 3 30.86 28.26 -7.19
CA ARG A 3 31.69 27.11 -6.81
C ARG A 3 31.94 26.25 -8.04
N ARG A 4 33.18 26.25 -8.52
CA ARG A 4 33.64 25.43 -9.65
C ARG A 4 33.35 23.95 -9.35
N ARG A 5 32.45 23.34 -10.12
CA ARG A 5 32.08 21.93 -9.95
C ARG A 5 33.28 21.05 -10.31
N LYS A 6 33.51 20.00 -9.51
CA LYS A 6 34.55 19.00 -9.81
C LYS A 6 34.17 18.22 -11.06
N ARG A 7 35.16 17.87 -11.88
CA ARG A 7 34.97 17.06 -13.09
C ARG A 7 34.42 15.68 -12.71
N LYS A 8 33.47 15.17 -13.50
CA LYS A 8 32.90 13.83 -13.33
C LYS A 8 33.92 12.78 -13.77
N ALA A 9 33.87 11.60 -13.15
CA ALA A 9 34.71 10.46 -13.52
C ALA A 9 34.32 9.90 -14.88
N GLU A 10 35.29 9.39 -15.62
CA GLU A 10 35.08 8.76 -16.93
C GLU A 10 34.28 7.45 -16.82
N PRO A 11 33.48 7.11 -17.86
CA PRO A 11 32.67 5.90 -17.86
C PRO A 11 33.56 4.65 -17.91
N LYS A 12 33.10 3.59 -17.25
CA LYS A 12 33.76 2.28 -17.26
C LYS A 12 33.67 1.70 -18.67
N ASN A 13 34.79 1.45 -19.32
CA ASN A 13 34.82 0.82 -20.64
C ASN A 13 34.48 -0.68 -20.49
N VAL A 14 33.40 -1.13 -21.16
CA VAL A 14 32.86 -2.50 -21.10
C VAL A 14 33.19 -3.33 -22.34
N PHE A 15 33.83 -2.73 -23.36
CA PHE A 15 34.12 -3.38 -24.64
C PHE A 15 35.61 -3.72 -24.86
N GLY A 16 36.47 -3.45 -23.87
CA GLY A 16 37.88 -3.81 -23.94
C GLY A 16 38.10 -5.29 -23.63
N SER A 17 38.36 -6.11 -24.65
CA SER A 17 38.79 -7.51 -24.49
C SER A 17 40.25 -7.58 -24.04
N GLY A 18 40.52 -7.35 -22.77
CA GLY A 18 41.85 -7.55 -22.19
C GLY A 18 42.07 -6.81 -20.89
N SER A 19 42.45 -7.57 -19.86
CA SER A 19 43.01 -7.10 -18.58
C SER A 19 42.01 -6.54 -17.56
N GLN A 20 41.72 -7.37 -16.56
CA GLN A 20 41.22 -6.95 -15.25
C GLN A 20 42.09 -5.80 -14.69
N PRO A 21 41.54 -4.63 -14.35
CA PRO A 21 42.32 -3.61 -13.68
C PRO A 21 42.63 -4.08 -12.25
N LYS A 22 43.89 -4.47 -12.01
CA LYS A 22 44.44 -4.57 -10.66
C LYS A 22 44.27 -3.20 -9.99
N THR A 23 43.46 -3.13 -8.95
CA THR A 23 43.36 -1.94 -8.09
C THR A 23 44.72 -1.70 -7.44
N PRO A 24 45.32 -0.49 -7.52
CA PRO A 24 46.51 -0.21 -6.74
C PRO A 24 46.14 -0.23 -5.24
N LYS A 25 46.93 -1.00 -4.48
CA LYS A 25 46.92 -1.02 -3.01
C LYS A 25 47.11 0.42 -2.53
N LYS A 26 46.12 0.98 -1.86
CA LYS A 26 46.23 2.30 -1.24
C LYS A 26 47.05 2.16 0.04
N GLU A 27 48.29 2.63 0.02
CA GLU A 27 49.11 2.80 1.22
C GLU A 27 48.34 3.66 2.24
N SER A 28 48.27 3.18 3.48
CA SER A 28 47.66 3.93 4.57
C SER A 28 48.62 5.01 5.03
N MET A 29 48.49 6.21 4.48
CA MET A 29 49.05 7.38 5.13
C MET A 29 48.26 7.61 6.43
N ARG A 30 48.99 7.51 7.55
CA ARG A 30 48.56 7.97 8.88
C ARG A 30 48.32 9.48 8.86
N SER A 31 47.57 9.91 9.88
CA SER A 31 47.33 11.28 10.38
C SER A 31 46.55 12.27 9.50
N SER A 32 45.32 12.55 9.94
CA SER A 32 44.99 13.89 10.45
C SER A 32 43.69 13.80 11.25
N GLU A 33 43.78 14.22 12.51
CA GLU A 33 42.65 14.41 13.41
C GLU A 33 41.62 15.31 12.74
N ARG A 34 40.37 14.86 12.69
CA ARG A 34 39.24 15.72 12.31
C ARG A 34 38.55 16.19 13.59
N PRO A 35 38.30 17.51 13.75
CA PRO A 35 37.60 18.01 14.92
C PRO A 35 36.16 17.45 14.93
N ALA A 36 35.71 17.10 16.13
CA ALA A 36 34.38 16.57 16.38
C ALA A 36 33.31 17.57 15.89
N LYS A 37 32.51 17.16 14.91
CA LYS A 37 31.34 17.93 14.49
C LYS A 37 30.22 17.74 15.51
N SER A 38 29.85 18.84 16.17
CA SER A 38 28.68 18.93 17.04
C SER A 38 27.41 18.53 16.26
N LYS A 39 26.58 17.69 16.88
CA LYS A 39 25.27 17.29 16.34
C LYS A 39 24.31 18.49 16.47
N ILE A 40 24.23 19.32 15.43
CA ILE A 40 23.13 20.27 15.30
C ILE A 40 21.92 19.49 14.74
N LYS A 41 20.82 19.47 15.49
CA LYS A 41 19.54 18.90 15.03
C LYS A 41 19.03 19.73 13.83
N PRO A 42 18.57 19.12 12.72
CA PRO A 42 18.03 19.91 11.62
C PRO A 42 16.70 20.55 12.03
N LEU A 43 16.58 21.86 11.84
CA LEU A 43 15.29 22.56 11.87
C LEU A 43 14.45 22.13 10.64
N PRO A 44 13.11 22.11 10.76
CA PRO A 44 12.23 21.76 9.65
C PRO A 44 12.37 22.77 8.49
N PRO A 45 12.16 22.35 7.23
CA PRO A 45 12.27 23.24 6.08
C PRO A 45 11.16 24.30 6.12
N THR A 46 11.56 25.56 6.05
CA THR A 46 10.65 26.69 5.85
C THR A 46 9.94 26.56 4.51
N ILE A 47 8.62 26.58 4.53
CA ILE A 47 7.76 26.55 3.34
C ILE A 47 7.99 27.87 2.57
N PRO A 48 8.32 27.83 1.27
CA PRO A 48 8.42 29.05 0.46
C PRO A 48 7.01 29.59 0.22
N GLY A 49 6.69 30.76 0.78
CA GLY A 49 5.47 31.51 0.46
C GLY A 49 4.69 32.15 1.61
N SER A 50 5.08 31.97 2.88
CA SER A 50 4.37 32.63 3.99
C SER A 50 4.88 34.06 4.20
N LYS A 51 4.09 35.07 3.80
CA LYS A 51 4.27 36.44 4.30
C LYS A 51 4.11 36.43 5.83
N PRO A 52 5.03 37.01 6.62
CA PRO A 52 4.82 37.13 8.06
C PRO A 52 3.70 38.14 8.32
N LYS A 53 2.67 37.73 9.06
CA LYS A 53 1.70 38.65 9.67
C LYS A 53 2.42 39.44 10.77
N PRO A 54 2.24 40.77 10.86
CA PRO A 54 2.80 41.55 11.96
C PRO A 54 2.18 41.12 13.30
N PHE A 55 3.07 40.93 14.26
CA PHE A 55 2.78 40.67 15.67
C PHE A 55 2.08 41.89 16.28
N VAL A 56 0.88 41.70 16.83
CA VAL A 56 0.19 42.69 17.66
C VAL A 56 0.02 42.09 19.06
N ALA A 57 0.52 42.82 20.05
CA ALA A 57 0.48 42.51 21.48
C ALA A 57 -0.97 42.52 22.03
N PRO A 58 -1.25 41.85 23.17
CA PRO A 58 -2.61 41.62 23.64
C PRO A 58 -3.16 42.83 24.41
N GLY A 59 -4.40 43.20 24.12
CA GLY A 59 -5.21 44.17 24.87
C GLY A 59 -6.67 43.69 24.95
N PRO A 60 -7.44 44.10 25.97
CA PRO A 60 -8.37 43.21 26.67
C PRO A 60 -9.82 43.19 26.16
N LEU A 61 -10.51 42.12 26.54
CA LEU A 61 -11.91 41.75 26.39
C LEU A 61 -12.92 42.90 26.60
N GLN A 62 -13.89 43.03 25.69
CA GLN A 62 -15.20 43.64 25.96
C GLN A 62 -16.32 42.85 25.25
N LEU A 63 -17.43 42.74 25.96
CA LEU A 63 -18.64 41.95 25.75
C LEU A 63 -19.74 42.77 25.05
N GLU A 64 -20.59 42.06 24.29
CA GLU A 64 -22.03 42.30 23.99
C GLU A 64 -22.44 43.39 22.96
N PRO A 65 -23.71 43.41 22.46
CA PRO A 65 -24.57 42.32 21.94
C PRO A 65 -25.39 42.73 20.67
N GLU A 66 -26.14 41.78 20.07
CA GLU A 66 -27.36 41.89 19.19
C GLU A 66 -27.31 42.81 17.93
N VAL A 67 -28.02 42.63 16.81
CA VAL A 67 -29.37 42.17 16.44
C VAL A 67 -29.40 41.84 14.92
N ASP A 68 -30.26 40.90 14.50
CA ASP A 68 -31.21 40.89 13.35
C ASP A 68 -30.79 41.55 12.00
N ASP A 69 -31.07 41.07 10.78
CA ASP A 69 -32.22 40.31 10.29
C ASP A 69 -32.12 40.10 8.73
N ILE A 70 -32.79 39.06 8.20
CA ILE A 70 -33.37 38.86 6.85
C ILE A 70 -32.50 38.90 5.56
N ALA A 71 -32.44 37.76 4.84
CA ALA A 71 -32.97 37.61 3.46
C ALA A 71 -32.68 36.23 2.85
N GLU A 72 -33.70 35.38 2.91
CA GLU A 72 -33.88 34.18 2.08
C GLU A 72 -33.91 34.57 0.59
N THR A 73 -33.13 33.88 -0.24
CA THR A 73 -33.26 33.94 -1.69
C THR A 73 -33.71 32.58 -2.20
N ASN A 74 -35.04 32.43 -2.31
CA ASN A 74 -35.69 31.40 -3.10
C ASN A 74 -35.29 31.57 -4.57
N VAL A 75 -34.45 30.68 -5.09
CA VAL A 75 -34.25 30.53 -6.53
C VAL A 75 -35.21 29.48 -7.04
N LEU A 76 -36.24 30.02 -7.69
CA LEU A 76 -37.28 29.37 -8.47
C LEU A 76 -36.71 28.29 -9.40
N VAL A 77 -37.21 27.07 -9.22
CA VAL A 77 -37.03 25.93 -10.12
C VAL A 77 -37.95 26.12 -11.31
N ASP A 78 -37.38 26.36 -12.49
CA ASP A 78 -38.13 26.41 -13.75
C ASP A 78 -38.16 24.99 -14.36
N GLN A 79 -39.27 24.29 -14.18
CA GLN A 79 -39.55 23.03 -14.84
C GLN A 79 -40.14 23.32 -16.22
N THR A 80 -39.34 23.16 -17.27
CA THR A 80 -39.85 23.09 -18.64
C THR A 80 -40.02 21.61 -19.04
N PRO A 81 -41.20 21.18 -19.49
CA PRO A 81 -41.39 19.83 -20.02
C PRO A 81 -40.80 19.74 -21.42
N ILE A 82 -39.74 18.94 -21.58
CA ILE A 82 -39.11 18.66 -22.87
C ILE A 82 -40.04 17.75 -23.66
N SER A 83 -40.62 18.30 -24.74
CA SER A 83 -41.39 17.56 -25.74
C SER A 83 -40.45 16.69 -26.57
N GLU A 84 -40.83 15.42 -26.81
CA GLU A 84 -39.98 14.36 -27.39
C GLU A 84 -39.80 14.42 -28.92
N ASP A 85 -40.26 15.48 -29.59
CA ASP A 85 -40.16 15.58 -31.06
C ASP A 85 -39.19 16.68 -31.49
N SER A 86 -37.89 16.46 -31.28
CA SER A 86 -36.84 17.31 -31.84
C SER A 86 -35.73 16.48 -32.49
N PRO A 87 -35.29 16.81 -33.73
CA PRO A 87 -34.29 16.04 -34.48
C PRO A 87 -32.92 15.97 -33.80
N SER A 88 -32.70 16.75 -32.74
CA SER A 88 -31.49 16.73 -31.93
C SER A 88 -31.31 15.46 -31.09
N ALA A 89 -32.39 14.76 -30.72
CA ALA A 89 -32.28 13.54 -29.90
C ALA A 89 -31.68 12.37 -30.72
N ALA A 90 -32.10 12.23 -31.99
CA ALA A 90 -31.55 11.24 -32.91
C ALA A 90 -30.06 11.48 -33.22
N ILE A 91 -29.63 12.75 -33.31
CA ILE A 91 -28.23 13.12 -33.56
C ILE A 91 -27.35 12.81 -32.34
N LEU A 92 -27.87 13.00 -31.12
CA LEU A 92 -27.14 12.67 -29.88
C LEU A 92 -26.99 11.16 -29.68
N GLU A 93 -28.01 10.37 -30.03
CA GLU A 93 -27.95 8.92 -29.95
C GLU A 93 -26.92 8.34 -30.93
N GLN A 94 -26.89 8.85 -32.17
CA GLN A 94 -25.93 8.42 -33.20
C GLN A 94 -24.47 8.76 -32.82
N GLN A 95 -24.25 9.87 -32.12
CA GLN A 95 -22.92 10.27 -31.66
C GLN A 95 -22.45 9.53 -30.39
N LEU A 96 -23.39 9.02 -29.57
CA LEU A 96 -23.08 8.26 -28.37
C LEU A 96 -22.88 6.76 -28.65
N LEU A 97 -23.62 6.20 -29.62
CA LEU A 97 -23.58 4.77 -29.92
C LEU A 97 -22.50 4.36 -30.91
N GLY A 98 -22.01 5.27 -31.78
CA GLY A 98 -20.87 5.09 -32.66
C GLY A 98 -20.95 3.86 -33.59
N ASP A 99 -20.99 4.06 -34.91
CA ASP A 99 -21.09 2.96 -35.88
C ASP A 99 -20.07 1.82 -35.60
N PRO A 100 -20.51 0.55 -35.45
CA PRO A 100 -19.62 -0.58 -35.17
C PRO A 100 -18.91 -1.05 -36.45
N GLN A 101 -18.51 -0.14 -37.33
CA GLN A 101 -17.71 -0.44 -38.52
C GLN A 101 -16.26 -0.05 -38.26
N ARG A 102 -15.65 -0.71 -37.28
CA ARG A 102 -14.20 -0.68 -37.14
C ARG A 102 -13.62 -1.81 -37.99
N SER A 103 -13.17 -1.48 -39.20
CA SER A 103 -12.40 -2.39 -40.05
C SER A 103 -11.23 -2.94 -39.26
N GLN A 104 -11.18 -4.26 -39.07
CA GLN A 104 -10.07 -4.91 -38.38
C GLN A 104 -8.82 -4.86 -39.28
N LEU A 105 -7.97 -3.85 -39.11
CA LEU A 105 -6.60 -3.91 -39.60
C LEU A 105 -5.83 -4.89 -38.71
N GLY A 106 -5.82 -6.17 -39.13
CA GLY A 106 -5.05 -7.21 -38.47
C GLY A 106 -5.12 -8.54 -39.20
N LEU A 107 -3.96 -9.20 -39.32
CA LEU A 107 -3.74 -10.50 -39.95
C LEU A 107 -4.35 -11.63 -39.10
N SER A 108 -5.66 -11.83 -39.15
CA SER A 108 -6.30 -13.03 -38.57
C SER A 108 -6.12 -14.20 -39.53
N LYS A 109 -5.25 -15.14 -39.17
CA LYS A 109 -5.22 -16.46 -39.82
C LYS A 109 -6.36 -17.31 -39.25
N PRO A 110 -7.16 -18.02 -40.08
CA PRO A 110 -8.11 -18.98 -39.56
C PRO A 110 -7.34 -20.16 -38.92
N VAL A 111 -7.63 -20.42 -37.65
CA VAL A 111 -7.16 -21.60 -36.92
C VAL A 111 -7.98 -22.81 -37.42
N PRO A 112 -7.37 -23.85 -37.99
CA PRO A 112 -8.07 -25.09 -38.29
C PRO A 112 -8.36 -25.87 -37.00
N ALA A 113 -9.50 -26.56 -37.02
CA ALA A 113 -10.09 -27.34 -35.94
C ALA A 113 -9.10 -28.30 -35.25
N ALA A 114 -9.20 -28.35 -33.91
CA ALA A 114 -8.50 -29.32 -33.07
C ALA A 114 -9.15 -30.71 -33.21
N PRO A 115 -8.36 -31.80 -33.33
CA PRO A 115 -8.84 -33.15 -33.02
C PRO A 115 -8.79 -33.44 -31.50
N GLU A 116 -9.68 -34.34 -31.09
CA GLU A 116 -10.00 -34.79 -29.73
C GLU A 116 -8.79 -35.32 -28.92
N PRO A 117 -8.82 -35.24 -27.57
CA PRO A 117 -7.75 -35.77 -26.73
C PRO A 117 -7.86 -37.30 -26.57
N GLU A 118 -6.84 -38.01 -27.07
CA GLU A 118 -6.58 -39.40 -26.71
C GLU A 118 -6.26 -39.53 -25.20
N VAL A 119 -6.88 -40.51 -24.57
CA VAL A 119 -6.70 -40.88 -23.16
C VAL A 119 -5.30 -41.48 -22.98
N ILE A 120 -4.37 -40.69 -22.43
CA ILE A 120 -3.06 -41.20 -22.00
C ILE A 120 -3.26 -41.97 -20.69
N GLU A 121 -3.34 -43.30 -20.79
CA GLU A 121 -3.18 -44.19 -19.65
C GLU A 121 -1.82 -43.95 -19.00
N ARG A 122 -1.83 -43.45 -17.76
CA ARG A 122 -0.63 -43.24 -16.95
C ARG A 122 -0.13 -44.57 -16.43
N THR A 123 0.49 -45.39 -17.28
CA THR A 123 1.28 -46.53 -16.83
C THR A 123 2.48 -46.01 -16.06
N ARG A 124 2.38 -46.03 -14.71
CA ARG A 124 3.46 -45.65 -13.79
C ARG A 124 4.58 -46.68 -13.86
N THR A 125 5.43 -46.60 -14.88
CA THR A 125 6.68 -47.35 -14.94
C THR A 125 7.76 -46.58 -14.16
N THR A 126 7.69 -46.63 -12.83
CA THR A 126 8.82 -46.16 -12.02
C THR A 126 9.97 -47.16 -12.17
N SER A 127 11.18 -46.65 -12.45
CA SER A 127 12.37 -47.49 -12.63
C SER A 127 12.66 -48.31 -11.36
N GLU A 128 13.25 -49.49 -11.51
CA GLU A 128 13.59 -50.39 -10.38
C GLU A 128 14.44 -49.67 -9.32
N ARG A 129 15.39 -48.85 -9.78
CA ARG A 129 16.23 -48.00 -8.92
C ARG A 129 15.42 -46.99 -8.09
N ALA A 130 14.32 -46.46 -8.63
CA ALA A 130 13.46 -45.54 -7.90
C ALA A 130 12.69 -46.25 -6.76
N LYS A 131 12.32 -47.52 -6.96
CA LYS A 131 11.67 -48.35 -5.92
C LYS A 131 12.63 -48.61 -4.76
N GLU A 132 13.87 -48.99 -5.06
CA GLU A 132 14.92 -49.23 -4.06
C GLU A 132 15.26 -47.97 -3.23
N LEU A 133 15.26 -46.79 -3.86
CA LEU A 133 15.49 -45.52 -3.18
C LEU A 133 14.37 -45.19 -2.18
N ILE A 134 13.12 -45.52 -2.51
CA ILE A 134 11.96 -45.30 -1.64
C ILE A 134 12.03 -46.25 -0.44
N GLU A 135 12.36 -47.52 -0.66
CA GLU A 135 12.42 -48.54 0.39
C GLU A 135 13.57 -48.27 1.37
N SER A 136 14.76 -47.95 0.88
CA SER A 136 15.90 -47.57 1.72
C SER A 136 15.65 -46.31 2.56
N SER A 137 14.96 -45.31 1.99
CA SER A 137 14.54 -44.11 2.74
C SER A 137 13.56 -44.45 3.86
N ARG A 138 12.59 -45.34 3.58
CA ARG A 138 11.59 -45.79 4.55
C ARG A 138 12.23 -46.55 5.72
N ALA A 139 13.16 -47.46 5.45
CA ALA A 139 13.90 -48.20 6.49
C ALA A 139 14.76 -47.28 7.37
N ARG A 140 15.36 -46.24 6.79
CA ARG A 140 16.15 -45.26 7.54
C ARG A 140 15.30 -44.38 8.44
N ALA A 141 14.08 -44.06 8.01
CA ALA A 141 13.13 -43.27 8.80
C ALA A 141 12.61 -44.06 10.01
N SER A 142 12.30 -45.36 9.86
CA SER A 142 11.83 -46.19 10.98
C SER A 142 12.91 -46.46 12.03
N ALA A 143 14.19 -46.54 11.63
CA ALA A 143 15.29 -46.72 12.58
C ALA A 143 15.63 -45.47 13.42
N ARG A 144 15.09 -44.29 13.05
CA ARG A 144 15.32 -43.02 13.76
C ARG A 144 14.24 -42.67 14.78
N VAL A 145 13.34 -43.59 15.10
CA VAL A 145 12.40 -43.42 16.21
C VAL A 145 13.19 -43.59 17.52
N ASP A 146 13.33 -42.47 18.22
CA ASP A 146 14.22 -42.12 19.32
C ASP A 146 14.36 -43.13 20.49
N PRO A 147 15.55 -43.26 21.12
CA PRO A 147 15.64 -43.78 22.49
C PRO A 147 15.09 -42.77 23.50
N PRO A 148 14.49 -43.21 24.62
CA PRO A 148 13.88 -42.34 25.62
C PRO A 148 14.91 -41.40 26.26
N ARG A 149 14.63 -40.10 26.23
CA ARG A 149 15.41 -39.05 26.91
C ARG A 149 15.38 -39.28 28.42
N LYS A 150 16.53 -39.59 29.02
CA LYS A 150 16.72 -39.50 30.47
C LYS A 150 16.73 -38.01 30.91
N PRO A 151 16.07 -37.63 32.02
CA PRO A 151 16.16 -36.28 32.56
C PRO A 151 17.54 -36.05 33.20
N LYS A 152 18.22 -34.96 32.82
CA LYS A 152 19.46 -34.51 33.47
C LYS A 152 19.11 -33.74 34.74
N SER A 153 19.66 -34.17 35.88
CA SER A 153 19.69 -33.36 37.11
C SER A 153 20.67 -32.18 36.94
N PRO A 154 20.46 -31.04 37.63
CA PRO A 154 21.39 -29.92 37.62
C PRO A 154 22.52 -30.17 38.62
N ALA A 155 23.74 -30.35 38.15
CA ALA A 155 24.94 -30.27 38.98
C ALA A 155 25.48 -28.83 38.94
N GLU A 156 25.50 -28.18 40.10
CA GLU A 156 26.22 -26.93 40.35
C GLU A 156 27.69 -27.09 40.00
N ASN A 157 28.19 -26.25 39.11
CA ASN A 157 29.62 -26.06 38.89
C ASN A 157 29.86 -24.57 38.71
N ASP A 158 30.08 -23.89 39.83
CA ASP A 158 30.62 -22.53 39.88
C ASP A 158 32.11 -22.59 39.55
N THR A 159 32.43 -22.33 38.29
CA THR A 159 33.77 -21.89 37.88
C THR A 159 33.63 -20.57 37.13
N PRO A 160 34.39 -19.52 37.50
CA PRO A 160 34.27 -18.22 36.85
C PRO A 160 34.81 -18.32 35.42
N LYS A 161 33.89 -18.32 34.44
CA LYS A 161 34.26 -18.30 33.02
C LYS A 161 35.12 -17.07 32.70
N PRO A 162 36.23 -17.21 31.97
CA PRO A 162 37.06 -16.08 31.57
C PRO A 162 36.25 -15.09 30.72
N GLN A 163 36.38 -13.80 31.02
CA GLN A 163 35.70 -12.70 30.32
C GLN A 163 36.26 -12.53 28.91
N ILE A 164 35.79 -13.35 27.97
CA ILE A 164 36.11 -13.22 26.55
C ILE A 164 35.43 -11.94 26.03
N LYS A 165 36.23 -10.91 25.72
CA LYS A 165 35.74 -9.68 25.07
C LYS A 165 34.91 -10.05 23.83
N PRO A 166 33.71 -9.49 23.64
CA PRO A 166 32.83 -9.92 22.56
C PRO A 166 33.48 -9.64 21.20
N ARG A 167 33.96 -10.69 20.52
CA ARG A 167 34.36 -10.60 19.11
C ARG A 167 33.16 -10.12 18.31
N ARG A 168 33.33 -9.09 17.49
CA ARG A 168 32.29 -8.58 16.57
C ARG A 168 31.77 -9.76 15.75
N LYS A 169 30.52 -10.16 16.00
CA LYS A 169 29.84 -11.19 15.22
C LYS A 169 29.79 -10.72 13.77
N PHE A 170 30.39 -11.48 12.85
CA PHE A 170 30.23 -11.24 11.42
C PHE A 170 28.73 -11.27 11.12
N ARG A 171 28.19 -10.23 10.46
CA ARG A 171 26.77 -10.16 10.09
C ARG A 171 26.43 -11.45 9.33
N SER A 172 25.50 -12.24 9.87
CA SER A 172 25.07 -13.49 9.25
C SER A 172 24.60 -13.20 7.81
N ARG A 173 25.02 -14.03 6.86
CA ARG A 173 24.56 -13.98 5.46
C ARG A 173 23.09 -14.37 5.31
N VAL A 174 22.43 -14.84 6.37
CA VAL A 174 21.00 -15.06 6.39
C VAL A 174 20.32 -13.70 6.51
N ARG A 175 19.65 -13.30 5.44
CA ARG A 175 18.82 -12.10 5.37
C ARG A 175 17.76 -12.21 6.46
N SER A 176 17.94 -11.51 7.60
CA SER A 176 16.96 -11.43 8.69
C SER A 176 15.69 -10.65 8.31
N PHE A 177 15.46 -10.46 7.02
CA PHE A 177 14.30 -9.78 6.49
C PHE A 177 13.11 -10.72 6.61
N GLN A 178 12.32 -10.50 7.65
CA GLN A 178 10.95 -10.95 7.68
C GLN A 178 10.12 -9.91 6.94
N PRO A 179 9.41 -10.27 5.86
CA PRO A 179 8.45 -9.37 5.24
C PRO A 179 7.47 -8.87 6.32
N ALA A 180 7.26 -7.55 6.37
CA ALA A 180 6.27 -6.98 7.28
C ALA A 180 4.87 -7.55 6.99
N ALA A 181 4.08 -7.74 8.04
CA ALA A 181 2.71 -8.21 7.89
C ALA A 181 1.89 -7.21 7.06
N ARG A 182 1.39 -7.65 5.90
CA ARG A 182 0.53 -6.85 5.02
C ARG A 182 -0.84 -6.66 5.65
N ALA A 183 -1.16 -5.43 6.00
CA ALA A 183 -2.46 -5.04 6.55
C ALA A 183 -3.50 -4.87 5.45
N ARG A 184 -4.77 -5.02 5.80
CA ARG A 184 -5.89 -4.71 4.90
C ARG A 184 -6.16 -3.21 4.94
N ARG A 185 -6.18 -2.58 3.77
CA ARG A 185 -6.35 -1.13 3.58
C ARG A 185 -7.23 -0.86 2.36
N LEU A 186 -7.89 0.29 2.32
CA LEU A 186 -8.62 0.73 1.13
C LEU A 186 -7.67 0.93 -0.04
N ASP A 187 -8.07 0.49 -1.22
CA ASP A 187 -7.30 0.63 -2.44
C ASP A 187 -7.32 2.07 -2.95
N ARG A 188 -6.15 2.71 -2.94
CA ARG A 188 -5.96 4.09 -3.38
C ARG A 188 -6.28 4.29 -4.86
N SER A 189 -6.05 3.27 -5.68
CA SER A 189 -6.30 3.34 -7.12
C SER A 189 -7.80 3.51 -7.43
N ARG A 190 -8.65 2.87 -6.63
CA ARG A 190 -10.12 2.85 -6.80
C ARG A 190 -10.85 3.92 -5.97
N HIS A 191 -10.14 4.97 -5.54
CA HIS A 191 -10.72 5.99 -4.64
C HIS A 191 -11.91 6.75 -5.23
N MET A 192 -11.95 6.94 -6.56
CA MET A 192 -13.06 7.64 -7.21
C MET A 192 -14.30 6.76 -7.28
N GLU A 193 -14.17 5.50 -7.66
CA GLU A 193 -15.26 4.52 -7.64
C GLU A 193 -15.88 4.45 -6.24
N TYR A 194 -15.04 4.21 -5.23
CA TYR A 194 -15.44 4.19 -3.83
C TYR A 194 -16.15 5.49 -3.41
N LYS A 195 -15.63 6.65 -3.81
CA LYS A 195 -16.23 7.96 -3.47
C LYS A 195 -17.64 8.11 -4.05
N TYR A 196 -17.87 7.68 -5.28
CA TYR A 196 -19.18 7.78 -5.91
C TYR A 196 -20.17 6.78 -5.32
N GLU A 197 -19.76 5.52 -5.13
CA GLU A 197 -20.63 4.50 -4.53
C GLU A 197 -21.02 4.85 -3.10
N MET A 198 -20.05 5.28 -2.28
CA MET A 198 -20.33 5.70 -0.91
C MET A 198 -21.25 6.91 -0.87
N ARG A 199 -21.03 7.92 -1.73
CA ARG A 199 -21.89 9.11 -1.76
C ARG A 199 -23.33 8.73 -2.12
N LEU A 200 -23.51 7.89 -3.14
CA LEU A 200 -24.82 7.40 -3.56
C LEU A 200 -25.49 6.66 -2.40
N LYS A 201 -24.79 5.73 -1.76
CA LYS A 201 -25.31 4.92 -0.65
C LYS A 201 -25.64 5.74 0.59
N LEU A 202 -24.85 6.76 0.92
CA LEU A 202 -25.14 7.67 2.02
C LEU A 202 -26.41 8.51 1.75
N SER A 203 -26.65 8.87 0.48
CA SER A 203 -27.87 9.56 0.05
C SER A 203 -29.09 8.65 0.10
N ASP A 204 -28.99 7.44 -0.47
CA ASP A 204 -30.06 6.42 -0.50
C ASP A 204 -30.53 6.06 0.92
N MET A 205 -29.60 6.03 1.88
CA MET A 205 -29.88 5.70 3.28
C MET A 205 -30.50 6.85 4.07
N GLY A 206 -30.66 8.04 3.49
CA GLY A 206 -31.30 9.18 4.14
C GLY A 206 -30.50 9.80 5.29
N ILE A 207 -29.16 9.62 5.32
CA ILE A 207 -28.31 10.24 6.35
C ILE A 207 -28.32 11.76 6.17
N ALA A 208 -28.32 12.54 7.26
CA ALA A 208 -28.30 14.00 7.22
C ALA A 208 -27.10 14.52 6.39
N GLU A 209 -27.34 15.50 5.51
CA GLU A 209 -26.34 16.00 4.56
C GLU A 209 -25.06 16.51 5.24
N GLU A 210 -25.22 17.13 6.41
CA GLU A 210 -24.16 17.63 7.29
C GLU A 210 -23.11 16.55 7.62
N HIS A 211 -23.55 15.31 7.80
CA HIS A 211 -22.68 14.20 8.20
C HIS A 211 -22.14 13.42 7.01
N ARG A 212 -22.78 13.46 5.83
CA ARG A 212 -22.38 12.67 4.64
C ARG A 212 -20.94 12.93 4.24
N SER A 213 -20.56 14.20 4.13
CA SER A 213 -19.22 14.61 3.71
C SER A 213 -18.15 14.21 4.73
N ASN A 214 -18.44 14.36 6.02
CA ASN A 214 -17.53 13.96 7.09
C ASN A 214 -17.32 12.44 7.11
N ILE A 215 -18.42 11.67 7.03
CA ILE A 215 -18.37 10.20 7.01
C ILE A 215 -17.54 9.72 5.83
N LEU A 216 -17.84 10.22 4.62
CA LEU A 216 -17.12 9.86 3.40
C LEU A 216 -15.61 10.17 3.49
N ALA A 217 -15.26 11.39 3.92
CA ALA A 217 -13.87 11.83 4.00
C ALA A 217 -13.08 11.06 5.06
N THR A 218 -13.67 10.85 6.24
CA THR A 218 -13.00 10.21 7.37
C THR A 218 -12.82 8.72 7.14
N ILE A 219 -13.82 8.02 6.58
CA ILE A 219 -13.67 6.60 6.23
C ILE A 219 -12.56 6.42 5.20
N TRP A 220 -12.49 7.28 4.18
CA TRP A 220 -11.42 7.23 3.18
C TRP A 220 -10.04 7.45 3.82
N ALA A 221 -9.91 8.51 4.62
CA ALA A 221 -8.64 8.88 5.24
C ALA A 221 -8.14 7.81 6.21
N ARG A 222 -9.01 7.28 7.08
CA ARG A 222 -8.66 6.20 8.03
C ARG A 222 -8.36 4.89 7.29
N GLY A 223 -9.18 4.53 6.30
CA GLY A 223 -9.11 3.25 5.60
C GLY A 223 -7.89 3.10 4.70
N GLU A 224 -7.51 4.18 4.01
CA GLU A 224 -6.35 4.20 3.12
C GLU A 224 -5.04 4.34 3.92
N ARG A 225 -4.99 5.30 4.85
CA ARG A 225 -3.74 5.62 5.57
C ARG A 225 -3.44 4.63 6.68
N LYS A 226 -4.47 4.12 7.37
CA LYS A 226 -4.29 3.27 8.54
C LYS A 226 -4.69 1.83 8.24
N THR A 227 -5.93 1.42 8.49
CA THR A 227 -6.41 0.08 8.13
C THR A 227 -7.91 0.12 7.83
N SER A 228 -8.40 -0.90 7.12
CA SER A 228 -9.84 -1.09 6.90
C SER A 228 -10.62 -1.27 8.20
N ASN A 229 -9.98 -1.83 9.24
CA ASN A 229 -10.61 -2.04 10.54
C ASN A 229 -10.88 -0.72 11.25
N GLU A 230 -9.94 0.24 11.20
CA GLU A 230 -10.16 1.58 11.79
C GLU A 230 -11.29 2.36 11.11
N SER A 231 -11.55 2.10 9.84
CA SER A 231 -12.73 2.63 9.15
C SER A 231 -14.04 2.03 9.67
N LYS A 232 -14.05 0.74 10.03
CA LYS A 232 -15.21 0.07 10.64
C LYS A 232 -15.41 0.51 12.09
N GLU A 233 -14.33 0.73 12.83
CA GLU A 233 -14.37 1.32 14.17
C GLU A 233 -15.00 2.72 14.12
N PHE A 234 -14.65 3.54 13.13
CA PHE A 234 -15.29 4.84 12.92
C PHE A 234 -16.80 4.73 12.63
N LEU A 235 -17.24 3.71 11.89
CA LEU A 235 -18.68 3.46 11.70
C LEU A 235 -19.36 3.09 13.03
N ASN A 236 -18.68 2.33 13.89
CA ASN A 236 -19.19 2.02 15.23
C ASN A 236 -19.22 3.26 16.14
N GLU A 237 -18.23 4.16 16.05
CA GLU A 237 -18.26 5.47 16.73
C GLU A 237 -19.52 6.25 16.29
N LYS A 238 -19.82 6.30 14.99
CA LYS A 238 -21.00 7.00 14.47
C LYS A 238 -22.34 6.33 14.78
N LEU A 239 -22.32 5.02 14.96
CA LEU A 239 -23.46 4.28 15.46
C LEU A 239 -23.75 4.63 16.93
N GLN A 240 -22.71 4.68 17.77
CA GLN A 240 -22.84 5.04 19.19
C GLN A 240 -23.30 6.49 19.38
N GLU A 241 -22.87 7.40 18.52
CA GLU A 241 -23.36 8.78 18.49
C GLU A 241 -24.83 8.90 18.03
N GLY A 242 -25.43 7.83 17.48
CA GLY A 242 -26.81 7.83 16.98
C GLY A 242 -26.97 8.51 15.60
N ILE A 243 -25.89 8.77 14.89
CA ILE A 243 -25.93 9.38 13.54
C ILE A 243 -26.37 8.36 12.48
N ILE A 244 -26.06 7.08 12.71
CA ILE A 244 -26.26 5.98 11.76
C ILE A 244 -26.89 4.79 12.49
N ASN A 245 -27.80 4.09 11.82
CA ASN A 245 -28.43 2.86 12.30
C ASN A 245 -27.56 1.62 12.08
N ASP A 246 -27.83 0.54 12.82
CA ASP A 246 -27.10 -0.74 12.71
C ASP A 246 -27.09 -1.29 11.27
N GLU A 247 -28.24 -1.21 10.59
CA GLU A 247 -28.37 -1.68 9.22
C GLU A 247 -27.54 -0.85 8.24
N GLN A 248 -27.50 0.47 8.45
CA GLN A 248 -26.73 1.39 7.63
C GLN A 248 -25.23 1.15 7.84
N SER A 249 -24.79 0.99 9.09
CA SER A 249 -23.39 0.65 9.43
C SER A 249 -22.95 -0.66 8.76
N LYS A 250 -23.78 -1.71 8.79
CA LYS A 250 -23.52 -2.98 8.10
C LYS A 250 -23.41 -2.81 6.59
N LYS A 251 -24.29 -2.02 5.96
CA LYS A 251 -24.26 -1.75 4.51
C LYS A 251 -22.97 -1.00 4.11
N LEU A 252 -22.60 0.03 4.86
CA LEU A 252 -21.36 0.80 4.63
C LEU A 252 -20.11 -0.07 4.84
N GLY A 253 -20.13 -0.96 5.84
CA GLY A 253 -19.06 -1.91 6.10
C GLY A 253 -18.77 -2.85 4.92
N LYS A 254 -19.81 -3.30 4.20
CA LYS A 254 -19.66 -4.15 3.00
C LYS A 254 -18.91 -3.43 1.88
N ILE A 255 -19.24 -2.16 1.64
CA ILE A 255 -18.57 -1.34 0.61
C ILE A 255 -17.09 -1.16 0.98
N ILE A 256 -16.80 -0.86 2.25
CA ILE A 256 -15.41 -0.76 2.72
C ILE A 256 -14.65 -2.06 2.43
N ASP A 257 -15.26 -3.22 2.70
CA ASP A 257 -14.63 -4.52 2.47
C ASP A 257 -14.37 -4.82 0.99
N GLU A 258 -15.29 -4.43 0.10
CA GLU A 258 -15.17 -4.58 -1.35
C GLU A 258 -13.99 -3.80 -1.93
N TYR A 259 -13.77 -2.58 -1.43
CA TYR A 259 -12.65 -1.73 -1.84
C TYR A 259 -11.37 -1.95 -1.01
N THR A 260 -11.37 -2.94 -0.11
CA THR A 260 -10.22 -3.24 0.74
C THR A 260 -9.35 -4.32 0.13
N VAL A 261 -8.07 -4.00 -0.07
CA VAL A 261 -7.06 -4.93 -0.58
C VAL A 261 -5.98 -5.17 0.48
N ARG A 262 -5.38 -6.36 0.48
CA ARG A 262 -4.25 -6.68 1.34
C ARG A 262 -2.94 -6.28 0.63
N ARG A 263 -2.27 -5.24 1.11
CA ARG A 263 -1.04 -4.70 0.50
C ARG A 263 0.11 -4.57 1.49
#